data_AF-K9W914-F1
#
_entry.id   AF-K9W914-F1
#
_cell.length_a   1.000
_cell.length_b   1.000
_cell.length_c   1.000
_cell.angle_alpha   90.00
_cell.angle_beta   90.00
_cell.angle_gamma   90.00
#
_symmetry.space_group_name_H-M   'P 1'
#
loop_
_entity.id
_entity.type
_entity.pdbx_description
1 polymer ?
#
loop_
_entity_poly.entity_id
_entity_poly.type
_entity_poly.pdbx_seq_one_letter_code
_entity_poly.pdbx_strand_id
1 'polypeptide(L)'
;MVSQLDSPNQTEVIYPESDGQPMADNTKQFRWIVVIEQNLDWMYADDPNVFVAGDLFWYPVEGRNTIVNAPDVMVVLGRPKSDSLRDSFASRGSYKQWEEEGIAPQVVFEIRSPSNSQIEMDKKLLFYDRYGVEEYYIPHSAPTTVTRMAVAALIGGLAEQLAV
;
A
#
# COMPACT_ATOMS: atom_id res chain seq x y z
N MET A 1 -37.46 15.31 33.40
CA MET A 1 -36.42 15.64 32.41
C MET A 1 -35.14 14.96 32.88
N VAL A 2 -34.64 13.98 32.12
CA VAL A 2 -33.41 13.27 32.45
C VAL A 2 -32.30 13.97 31.64
N SER A 3 -31.41 14.68 32.32
CA SER A 3 -30.19 15.21 31.70
C SER A 3 -29.31 14.02 31.33
N GLN A 4 -29.14 13.78 30.03
CA GLN A 4 -28.06 12.95 29.54
C GLN A 4 -26.74 13.62 29.95
N LEU A 5 -25.91 12.87 30.65
CA LEU A 5 -24.53 13.24 30.90
C LEU A 5 -23.79 13.14 29.57
N ASP A 6 -23.27 14.27 29.10
CA ASP A 6 -22.34 14.30 27.97
C ASP A 6 -21.19 13.33 28.27
N SER A 7 -20.98 12.40 27.34
CA SER A 7 -19.93 11.39 27.48
C SER A 7 -18.57 12.08 27.53
N PRO A 8 -17.66 11.66 28.43
CA PRO A 8 -16.41 12.36 28.64
C PRO A 8 -15.56 12.29 27.37
N ASN A 9 -15.17 13.46 26.86
CA ASN A 9 -14.07 13.73 25.91
C ASN A 9 -13.39 12.46 25.39
N GLN A 10 -13.86 11.93 24.26
CA GLN A 10 -13.07 10.96 23.49
C GLN A 10 -11.88 11.73 22.93
N THR A 11 -10.70 11.52 23.52
CA THR A 11 -9.46 12.03 22.93
C THR A 11 -9.35 11.47 21.51
N GLU A 12 -9.28 12.37 20.54
CA GLU A 12 -9.15 12.01 19.13
C GLU A 12 -7.91 11.11 18.93
N VAL A 13 -8.09 9.98 18.26
CA VAL A 13 -6.99 9.05 17.99
C VAL A 13 -6.14 9.64 16.86
N ILE A 14 -4.87 9.89 17.16
CA ILE A 14 -3.91 10.39 16.18
C ILE A 14 -3.35 9.21 15.37
N TYR A 15 -3.34 9.35 14.05
CA TYR A 15 -2.72 8.41 13.12
C TYR A 15 -1.45 9.05 12.56
N PRO A 16 -0.25 8.61 12.98
CA PRO A 16 0.99 9.12 12.43
C PRO A 16 1.11 8.89 10.92
N GLU A 17 1.90 9.71 10.25
CA GLU A 17 2.19 9.57 8.81
C GLU A 17 3.58 8.95 8.57
N SER A 18 4.36 8.75 9.64
CA SER A 18 5.71 8.18 9.61
C SER A 18 6.09 7.60 10.97
N ASP A 19 6.98 6.62 10.98
CA ASP A 19 7.65 6.06 12.17
C ASP A 19 9.05 6.69 12.41
N GLY A 20 9.45 7.64 11.56
CA GLY A 20 10.77 8.27 11.59
C GLY A 20 11.90 7.41 11.03
N GLN A 21 11.62 6.24 10.45
CA GLN A 21 12.61 5.42 9.76
C GLN A 21 12.78 5.84 8.30
N PRO A 22 13.90 5.49 7.65
CA PRO A 22 14.05 5.67 6.22
C PRO A 22 13.07 4.78 5.44
N MET A 23 12.57 5.27 4.30
CA MET A 23 11.71 4.52 3.39
C MET A 23 12.32 3.21 2.87
N ALA A 24 13.65 3.13 2.80
CA ALA A 24 14.34 1.95 2.29
C ALA A 24 15.63 1.68 3.06
N ASP A 25 15.97 0.41 3.20
CA ASP A 25 17.18 -0.07 3.87
C ASP A 25 18.45 0.20 3.04
N ASN A 26 18.34 0.15 1.71
CA ASN A 26 19.48 0.37 0.81
C ASN A 26 19.07 0.89 -0.57
N THR A 27 20.06 1.34 -1.34
CA THR A 27 19.85 1.96 -2.66
C THR A 27 19.24 1.03 -3.71
N LYS A 28 19.43 -0.29 -3.58
CA LYS A 28 18.82 -1.26 -4.51
C LYS A 28 17.33 -1.42 -4.22
N GLN A 29 16.96 -1.54 -2.94
CA GLN A 29 15.56 -1.61 -2.53
C GLN A 29 14.82 -0.33 -2.96
N PHE A 30 15.37 0.85 -2.60
CA PHE A 30 14.83 2.14 -3.02
C PHE A 30 14.60 2.21 -4.53
N ARG A 31 15.58 1.80 -5.34
CA ARG A 31 15.46 1.83 -6.79
C ARG A 31 14.32 0.94 -7.30
N TRP A 32 14.11 -0.22 -6.70
CA TRP A 32 13.01 -1.12 -7.08
C TRP A 32 11.65 -0.58 -6.65
N ILE A 33 11.53 0.00 -5.45
CA ILE A 33 10.32 0.69 -4.98
C ILE A 33 9.92 1.73 -6.04
N VAL A 34 10.84 2.65 -6.38
CA VAL A 34 10.59 3.73 -7.34
C VAL A 34 10.26 3.19 -8.73
N VAL A 35 10.97 2.17 -9.22
CA VAL A 35 10.71 1.60 -10.54
C VAL A 35 9.31 0.98 -10.60
N ILE A 36 8.91 0.20 -9.60
CA ILE A 36 7.61 -0.48 -9.59
C ILE A 36 6.49 0.54 -9.46
N GLU A 37 6.60 1.44 -8.48
CA GLU A 37 5.62 2.49 -8.21
C GLU A 37 5.39 3.37 -9.45
N GLN A 38 6.44 3.93 -10.04
CA GLN A 38 6.29 4.83 -11.19
C GLN A 38 5.79 4.12 -12.45
N ASN A 39 6.18 2.86 -12.68
CA ASN A 39 5.67 2.12 -13.82
C ASN A 39 4.18 1.78 -13.66
N LEU A 40 3.73 1.48 -12.44
CA LEU A 40 2.30 1.26 -12.15
C LEU A 40 1.51 2.56 -12.27
N ASP A 41 1.99 3.68 -11.71
CA ASP A 41 1.32 4.98 -11.85
C ASP A 41 1.23 5.38 -13.34
N TRP A 42 2.31 5.18 -14.10
CA TRP A 42 2.32 5.42 -15.55
C TRP A 42 1.37 4.50 -16.32
N MET A 43 1.31 3.22 -15.97
CA MET A 43 0.39 2.25 -16.59
C MET A 43 -1.07 2.68 -16.43
N TYR A 44 -1.40 3.36 -15.33
CA TYR A 44 -2.73 3.91 -15.05
C TYR A 44 -2.80 5.44 -15.21
N ALA A 45 -1.92 6.04 -16.02
CA ALA A 45 -1.87 7.50 -16.16
C ALA A 45 -3.20 8.12 -16.63
N ASP A 46 -3.93 7.40 -17.48
CA ASP A 46 -5.22 7.86 -18.05
C ASP A 46 -6.44 7.45 -17.21
N ASP A 47 -6.26 6.69 -16.12
CA ASP A 47 -7.35 6.33 -15.20
C ASP A 47 -7.25 7.15 -13.90
N PRO A 48 -8.11 8.16 -13.71
CA PRO A 48 -8.08 8.99 -12.50
C PRO A 48 -8.51 8.22 -11.24
N ASN A 49 -9.08 7.02 -11.38
CA ASN A 49 -9.61 6.21 -10.28
C ASN A 49 -8.68 5.06 -9.89
N VAL A 50 -7.40 5.14 -10.23
CA VAL A 50 -6.40 4.19 -9.73
C VAL A 50 -5.33 4.95 -8.96
N PHE A 51 -5.30 4.71 -7.65
CA PHE A 51 -4.32 5.25 -6.75
C PHE A 51 -3.15 4.28 -6.60
N VAL A 52 -1.93 4.78 -6.80
CA VAL A 52 -0.69 4.05 -6.60
C VAL A 52 0.14 4.84 -5.59
N ALA A 53 0.75 4.16 -4.64
CA ALA A 53 1.62 4.78 -3.65
C ALA A 53 2.76 3.85 -3.26
N GLY A 54 3.91 4.43 -2.93
CA GLY A 54 5.05 3.74 -2.33
C GLY A 54 5.26 4.16 -0.89
N ASP A 55 5.52 3.20 -0.01
CA ASP A 55 5.84 3.42 1.42
C ASP A 55 4.85 4.33 2.17
N LEU A 56 3.57 4.23 1.83
CA LEU A 56 2.51 5.00 2.49
C LEU A 56 1.87 4.17 3.61
N PHE A 57 1.75 4.76 4.80
CA PHE A 57 1.09 4.11 5.94
C PHE A 57 -0.37 3.80 5.62
N TRP A 58 -0.74 2.52 5.70
CA TRP A 58 -2.11 2.05 5.57
C TRP A 58 -2.69 1.62 6.92
N TYR A 59 -3.79 2.27 7.31
CA TYR A 59 -4.60 1.96 8.48
C TYR A 59 -5.92 1.28 8.07
N PRO A 60 -6.07 -0.05 8.27
CA PRO A 60 -7.30 -0.75 7.91
C PRO A 60 -8.42 -0.66 8.95
N VAL A 61 -8.14 -0.17 10.18
CA VAL A 61 -9.11 -0.17 11.29
C VAL A 61 -9.17 1.20 11.99
N GLU A 62 -10.34 1.84 11.92
CA GLU A 62 -10.63 3.07 12.64
C GLU A 62 -10.59 2.85 14.17
N GLY A 63 -10.07 3.84 14.89
CA GLY A 63 -9.81 3.85 16.33
C GLY A 63 -8.55 3.09 16.76
N ARG A 64 -7.80 2.47 15.84
CA ARG A 64 -6.69 1.55 16.15
C ARG A 64 -5.41 1.92 15.39
N ASN A 65 -4.76 3.01 15.80
CA ASN A 65 -3.52 3.51 15.18
C ASN A 65 -2.29 2.59 15.31
N THR A 66 -2.38 1.49 16.05
CA THR A 66 -1.32 0.45 16.14
C THR A 66 -1.49 -0.66 15.11
N ILE A 67 -2.62 -0.71 14.41
CA ILE A 67 -2.82 -1.60 13.26
C ILE A 67 -2.49 -0.79 12.01
N VAL A 68 -1.23 -0.89 11.60
CA VAL A 68 -0.69 -0.17 10.46
C VAL A 68 0.35 -1.02 9.77
N ASN A 69 0.46 -0.86 8.46
CA ASN A 69 1.59 -1.36 7.68
C ASN A 69 1.88 -0.38 6.55
N ALA A 70 3.13 -0.32 6.10
CA ALA A 70 3.54 0.45 4.94
C ALA A 70 3.99 -0.56 3.87
N PRO A 71 3.13 -0.90 2.89
CA PRO A 71 3.58 -1.66 1.74
C PRO A 71 4.62 -0.86 0.96
N ASP A 72 5.67 -1.52 0.49
CA ASP A 72 6.67 -0.84 -0.34
C ASP A 72 6.04 -0.20 -1.57
N VAL A 73 5.07 -0.90 -2.20
CA VAL A 73 4.15 -0.31 -3.19
C VAL A 73 2.75 -0.88 -3.00
N MET A 74 1.72 -0.07 -3.16
CA MET A 74 0.33 -0.50 -3.18
C MET A 74 -0.46 0.11 -4.35
N VAL A 75 -1.44 -0.63 -4.84
CA VAL A 75 -2.40 -0.19 -5.86
C VAL A 75 -3.81 -0.33 -5.31
N VAL A 76 -4.57 0.75 -5.43
CA VAL A 76 -5.96 0.83 -4.98
C VAL A 76 -6.84 1.26 -6.14
N LEU A 77 -7.71 0.35 -6.56
CA LEU A 77 -8.68 0.55 -7.64
C LEU A 77 -9.93 1.28 -7.11
N GLY A 78 -10.53 2.12 -7.94
CA GLY A 78 -11.72 2.90 -7.58
C GLY A 78 -11.44 4.06 -6.63
N ARG A 79 -10.17 4.42 -6.39
CA ARG A 79 -9.78 5.56 -5.55
C ARG A 79 -9.11 6.65 -6.39
N PRO A 80 -9.44 7.93 -6.14
CA PRO A 80 -8.84 9.01 -6.89
C PRO A 80 -7.33 9.04 -6.66
N LYS A 81 -6.57 9.30 -7.72
CA LYS A 81 -5.15 9.61 -7.61
C LYS A 81 -4.97 10.73 -6.57
N SER A 82 -4.19 10.47 -5.51
CA SER A 82 -3.51 11.55 -4.79
C SER A 82 -2.08 11.57 -5.31
N ASP A 83 -1.43 12.74 -5.25
CA ASP A 83 0.02 12.85 -5.45
C ASP A 83 0.55 12.67 -6.88
N SER A 84 -0.30 12.76 -7.92
CA SER A 84 0.29 13.01 -9.25
C SER A 84 1.06 14.32 -9.18
N LEU A 85 2.28 14.37 -9.74
CA LEU A 85 3.15 15.57 -9.78
C LEU A 85 2.46 16.81 -10.37
N ARG A 86 1.24 16.68 -10.89
CA ARG A 86 0.40 17.74 -11.44
C ARG A 86 -0.55 18.40 -10.44
N ASP A 87 -0.90 17.74 -9.33
CA ASP A 87 -1.89 18.25 -8.35
C ASP A 87 -1.35 18.15 -6.91
N SER A 88 -0.55 19.14 -6.52
CA SER A 88 0.11 19.24 -5.20
C SER A 88 -0.82 19.57 -4.02
N PHE A 89 -2.14 19.69 -4.24
CA PHE A 89 -3.13 19.96 -3.19
C PHE A 89 -3.91 18.72 -2.74
N ALA A 90 -3.75 17.59 -3.42
CA ALA A 90 -4.42 16.34 -3.09
C ALA A 90 -3.37 15.30 -2.70
N SER A 91 -2.65 15.51 -1.60
CA SER A 91 -1.64 14.57 -1.09
C SER A 91 -2.14 13.78 0.11
N ARG A 92 -1.86 12.47 0.16
CA ARG A 92 -2.18 11.62 1.32
C ARG A 92 -0.96 11.47 2.22
N GLY A 93 -1.08 11.89 3.48
CA GLY A 93 -0.08 11.57 4.50
C GLY A 93 -0.19 10.14 5.04
N SER A 94 -1.38 9.54 4.95
CA SER A 94 -1.63 8.11 5.18
C SER A 94 -2.88 7.66 4.43
N TYR A 95 -2.99 6.37 4.17
CA TYR A 95 -4.18 5.74 3.61
C TYR A 95 -5.02 5.15 4.75
N LYS A 96 -6.07 5.87 5.14
CA LYS A 96 -7.00 5.43 6.18
C LYS A 96 -8.23 4.83 5.53
N GLN A 97 -8.39 3.51 5.63
CA GLN A 97 -9.37 2.78 4.83
C GLN A 97 -10.82 3.27 5.03
N TRP A 98 -11.19 3.79 6.21
CA TRP A 98 -12.52 4.34 6.45
C TRP A 98 -12.76 5.71 5.78
N GLU A 99 -11.72 6.49 5.53
CA GLU A 99 -11.79 7.72 4.71
C GLU A 99 -11.84 7.40 3.20
N GLU A 100 -11.60 6.13 2.85
CA GLU A 100 -11.47 5.64 1.47
C GLU A 100 -12.58 4.63 1.12
N GLU A 101 -13.80 4.88 1.62
CA GLU A 101 -15.00 4.06 1.38
C GLU A 101 -14.87 2.58 1.79
N GLY A 102 -13.95 2.28 2.71
CA GLY A 102 -13.71 0.92 3.17
C GLY A 102 -12.88 0.09 2.19
N ILE A 103 -12.33 0.68 1.12
CA ILE A 103 -11.58 -0.02 0.08
C ILE A 103 -10.16 -0.26 0.58
N ALA A 104 -9.75 -1.53 0.70
CA ALA A 104 -8.36 -1.90 0.95
C ALA A 104 -7.54 -1.80 -0.35
N PRO A 105 -6.19 -1.73 -0.29
CA PRO A 105 -5.37 -1.97 -1.46
C PRO A 105 -5.59 -3.36 -2.04
N GLN A 106 -5.85 -3.46 -3.35
CA GLN A 106 -6.04 -4.75 -4.03
C GLN A 106 -4.70 -5.43 -4.27
N VAL A 107 -3.66 -4.65 -4.61
CA VAL A 107 -2.34 -5.19 -4.94
C VAL A 107 -1.30 -4.55 -4.05
N VAL A 108 -0.40 -5.36 -3.49
CA VAL A 108 0.76 -4.87 -2.75
C VAL A 108 2.05 -5.57 -3.20
N PHE A 109 3.14 -4.81 -3.20
CA PHE A 109 4.49 -5.30 -3.46
C PHE A 109 5.35 -5.09 -2.22
N GLU A 110 6.23 -6.05 -1.95
CA GLU A 110 7.26 -6.01 -0.92
C GLU A 110 8.62 -6.36 -1.54
N ILE A 111 9.54 -5.40 -1.55
CA ILE A 111 10.87 -5.55 -2.14
C ILE A 111 11.83 -5.98 -1.04
N ARG A 112 12.39 -7.19 -1.18
CA ARG A 112 13.34 -7.71 -0.18
C ARG A 112 14.60 -6.87 -0.09
N SER A 113 14.94 -6.49 1.14
CA SER A 113 16.27 -6.05 1.56
C SER A 113 17.06 -7.19 2.23
N PRO A 114 18.40 -7.06 2.36
CA PRO A 114 19.20 -7.97 3.17
C PRO A 114 18.82 -8.00 4.66
N SER A 115 18.17 -6.94 5.17
CA SER A 115 17.74 -6.84 6.57
C SER A 115 16.37 -7.48 6.83
N ASN A 116 15.56 -7.77 5.81
CA ASN A 116 14.26 -8.41 6.02
C ASN A 116 14.38 -9.88 6.44
N SER A 117 13.88 -10.18 7.64
CA SER A 117 13.74 -11.55 8.11
C SER A 117 12.52 -12.24 7.49
N GLN A 118 12.56 -13.57 7.38
CA GLN A 118 11.40 -14.34 6.91
C GLN A 118 10.18 -14.16 7.82
N ILE A 119 10.41 -14.03 9.14
CA ILE A 119 9.34 -13.84 10.13
C ILE A 119 8.60 -12.52 9.91
N GLU A 120 9.29 -11.44 9.57
CA GLU A 120 8.67 -10.16 9.24
C GLU A 120 7.83 -10.27 7.96
N MET A 121 8.35 -10.94 6.93
CA MET A 121 7.62 -11.17 5.69
C MET A 121 6.35 -12.00 5.89
N ASP A 122 6.42 -13.05 6.72
CA ASP A 122 5.26 -13.90 7.03
C ASP A 122 4.20 -13.11 7.81
N LYS A 123 4.61 -12.22 8.73
CA LYS A 123 3.68 -11.31 9.44
C LYS A 123 3.00 -10.33 8.48
N LYS A 124 3.75 -9.76 7.53
CA LYS A 124 3.21 -8.87 6.50
C LYS A 124 2.18 -9.61 5.64
N LEU A 125 2.50 -10.82 5.16
CA LEU A 125 1.55 -11.63 4.40
C LEU A 125 0.25 -11.91 5.16
N LEU A 126 0.34 -12.30 6.44
CA LEU A 126 -0.84 -12.51 7.30
C LEU A 126 -1.63 -11.22 7.56
N PHE A 127 -0.96 -10.07 7.64
CA PHE A 127 -1.61 -8.77 7.74
C PHE A 127 -2.41 -8.48 6.46
N TYR A 128 -1.80 -8.66 5.29
CA TYR A 128 -2.42 -8.41 3.99
C TYR A 128 -3.62 -9.32 3.72
N ASP A 129 -3.49 -10.62 3.99
CA ASP A 129 -4.59 -11.59 3.91
C ASP A 129 -5.76 -11.19 4.83
N ARG A 130 -5.45 -10.81 6.08
CA ARG A 130 -6.47 -10.41 7.07
C ARG A 130 -7.27 -9.18 6.65
N TYR A 131 -6.64 -8.22 5.97
CA TYR A 131 -7.24 -6.92 5.66
C TYR A 131 -7.68 -6.76 4.21
N GLY A 132 -7.69 -7.85 3.44
CA GLY A 132 -8.36 -7.90 2.14
C GLY A 132 -7.50 -7.50 0.95
N VAL A 133 -6.18 -7.62 1.05
CA VAL A 133 -5.32 -7.57 -0.14
C VAL A 133 -5.58 -8.79 -1.00
N GLU A 134 -5.74 -8.59 -2.31
CA GLU A 134 -6.06 -9.65 -3.27
C GLU A 134 -4.81 -10.26 -3.91
N GLU A 135 -3.80 -9.42 -4.19
CA GLU A 135 -2.54 -9.84 -4.80
C GLU A 135 -1.34 -9.34 -3.99
N TYR A 136 -0.46 -10.27 -3.64
CA TYR A 136 0.77 -10.00 -2.88
C TYR A 136 2.00 -10.47 -3.66
N TYR A 137 2.96 -9.56 -3.87
CA TYR A 137 4.13 -9.81 -4.69
C TYR A 137 5.44 -9.53 -3.95
N ILE A 138 6.40 -10.46 -4.06
CA ILE A 138 7.77 -10.27 -3.61
C ILE A 138 8.71 -10.38 -4.82
N PRO A 139 9.06 -9.27 -5.48
CA PRO A 139 10.04 -9.29 -6.56
C PRO A 139 11.40 -9.74 -6.02
N HIS A 140 11.98 -10.79 -6.62
CA HIS A 140 13.38 -11.13 -6.40
C HIS A 140 14.26 -10.22 -7.26
N SER A 141 15.41 -9.78 -6.76
CA SER A 141 16.34 -8.98 -7.55
C SER A 141 16.90 -9.81 -8.73
N ALA A 142 16.68 -9.32 -9.97
CA ALA A 142 16.91 -9.93 -11.30
C ALA A 142 15.66 -10.63 -11.91
N PRO A 143 15.46 -10.59 -13.26
CA PRO A 143 14.15 -10.88 -13.82
C PRO A 143 13.81 -12.36 -13.63
N THR A 144 12.53 -12.62 -13.39
CA THR A 144 11.88 -13.95 -13.24
C THR A 144 11.81 -14.50 -11.81
N THR A 145 10.74 -14.14 -11.11
CA THR A 145 9.66 -15.05 -10.72
C THR A 145 8.79 -14.29 -9.72
N VAL A 146 7.61 -13.89 -10.18
CA VAL A 146 6.56 -13.40 -9.29
C VAL A 146 6.00 -14.64 -8.59
N THR A 147 6.30 -14.85 -7.31
CA THR A 147 5.61 -15.89 -6.52
C THR A 147 4.15 -15.46 -6.40
N ARG A 148 3.32 -15.96 -7.32
CA ARG A 148 1.87 -15.79 -7.28
C ARG A 148 1.30 -16.54 -6.08
N MET A 149 0.88 -15.80 -5.06
CA MET A 149 -0.34 -16.14 -4.35
C MET A 149 -1.39 -15.13 -4.80
N ALA A 150 -2.07 -15.43 -5.91
CA ALA A 150 -3.17 -14.64 -6.42
C ALA A 150 -4.30 -15.60 -6.84
N VAL A 151 -5.50 -15.37 -6.27
CA VAL A 151 -6.75 -15.73 -6.94
C VAL A 151 -6.79 -14.91 -8.22
N ALA A 152 -6.82 -15.59 -9.36
CA ALA A 152 -6.71 -14.97 -10.66
C ALA A 152 -7.90 -14.03 -10.97
N ALA A 153 -7.62 -12.74 -11.17
CA ALA A 153 -8.27 -11.83 -12.13
C ALA A 153 -7.66 -10.43 -11.93
N LEU A 154 -6.60 -10.01 -12.64
CA LEU A 154 -6.78 -9.01 -13.71
C LEU A 154 -5.50 -8.71 -14.53
N ILE A 155 -4.58 -9.66 -14.71
CA ILE A 155 -3.41 -9.47 -15.59
C ILE A 155 -3.32 -10.57 -16.65
N GLY A 156 -4.39 -10.69 -17.45
CA GLY A 156 -4.35 -11.36 -18.74
C GLY A 156 -4.00 -10.35 -19.82
N GLY A 157 -2.72 -10.06 -20.05
CA GLY A 157 -2.34 -9.17 -21.15
C GLY A 157 -0.86 -8.82 -21.32
N LEU A 158 0.00 -9.01 -20.31
CA LEU A 158 1.38 -8.50 -20.38
C LEU A 158 2.49 -9.56 -20.34
N ALA A 159 2.15 -10.85 -20.34
CA ALA A 159 3.14 -11.93 -20.34
C ALA A 159 3.81 -12.20 -21.70
N GLU A 160 3.44 -11.51 -22.79
CA GLU A 160 3.98 -11.79 -24.14
C GLU A 160 4.99 -10.76 -24.70
N GLN A 161 5.39 -9.72 -23.95
CA GLN A 161 6.31 -8.70 -24.50
C GLN A 161 7.73 -8.67 -23.94
N LEU A 162 8.16 -9.68 -23.17
CA LEU A 162 9.55 -9.77 -22.68
C LEU A 162 10.25 -11.10 -23.00
N ALA A 163 9.82 -11.79 -24.05
CA ALA A 163 10.55 -12.93 -24.62
C ALA A 163 10.98 -12.63 -26.07
N VAL A 164 11.99 -11.78 -26.20
CA VAL A 164 12.93 -11.78 -27.35
C VAL A 164 14.35 -11.69 -26.80
#